data_AF-A0A958X1Z5-F1
#
_entry.id   AF-A0A958X1Z5-F1
#
_cell.length_a   1.000
_cell.length_b   1.000
_cell.length_c   1.000
_cell.angle_alpha   90.00
_cell.angle_beta   90.00
_cell.angle_gamma   90.00
#
_symmetry.space_group_name_H-M   'P 1'
#
loop_
_entity.id
_entity.type
_entity.pdbx_description
1 polymer ?
#
loop_
_entity_poly.entity_id
_entity_poly.type
_entity_poly.pdbx_seq_one_letter_code
_entity_poly.pdbx_strand_id
1 'polypeptide(L)'
;MTIEDLREQGLIVLECISGSKAYGLDTPASDTDIKGVFMSPKKDFYGLNYIEQISNESNDVVFYEFGRFMELLSLNNPNILELLNTPADSIIHKSGFMEQIKTERILSKRCQDTFGKFAISQIKKAKGLKKKIVNPIDKKRKSPLDFCFVNHKAGSVSLAVFLEANGMEQKDCGLVKIPNMQDVYGLYHHTDHLYAGIIKSDRSNDISLSSIPKGEEQIALLYYNRNGYSTYCKDYREYWEWVQHRNEDRYQNTKSHGKNYDAKNMMHTFRLLNMAIEIARQKQINVRREDRDFLLGIKSGAYEYEELLLLAKEKQTEMEQAFAASDLPEHPDLRYIRETTYEIRNMYY
;
A
#
# COMPACT_ATOMS: atom_id res chain seq x y z
N MET A 1 -7.49 15.42 -23.73
CA MET A 1 -8.26 16.12 -22.68
C MET A 1 -7.40 16.19 -21.44
N THR A 2 -6.95 17.39 -21.09
CA THR A 2 -6.21 17.73 -19.87
C THR A 2 -7.11 18.52 -18.91
N ILE A 3 -6.60 18.92 -17.75
CA ILE A 3 -7.35 19.75 -16.80
C ILE A 3 -7.59 21.15 -17.37
N GLU A 4 -6.63 21.68 -18.13
CA GLU A 4 -6.76 22.95 -18.86
C GLU A 4 -7.91 22.86 -19.87
N ASP A 5 -7.98 21.77 -20.66
CA ASP A 5 -9.09 21.54 -21.60
C ASP A 5 -10.46 21.57 -20.88
N LEU A 6 -10.56 20.95 -19.69
CA LEU A 6 -11.80 20.95 -18.90
C LEU A 6 -12.25 22.36 -18.50
N ARG A 7 -11.29 23.21 -18.10
CA ARG A 7 -11.54 24.59 -17.68
C ARG A 7 -11.92 25.48 -18.85
N GLU A 8 -11.15 25.42 -19.94
CA GLU A 8 -11.37 26.22 -21.14
C GLU A 8 -12.71 25.91 -21.81
N GLN A 9 -13.11 24.64 -21.79
CA GLN A 9 -14.37 24.18 -22.40
C GLN A 9 -15.57 24.23 -21.44
N GLY A 10 -15.39 24.65 -20.18
CA GLY A 10 -16.47 24.75 -19.20
C GLY A 10 -17.11 23.41 -18.83
N LEU A 11 -16.34 22.32 -18.83
CA LEU A 11 -16.84 20.95 -18.64
C LEU A 11 -16.94 20.53 -17.16
N ILE A 12 -16.39 21.35 -16.25
CA ILE A 12 -16.36 21.06 -14.82
C ILE A 12 -17.73 21.34 -14.19
N VAL A 13 -18.30 20.33 -13.54
CA VAL A 13 -19.62 20.43 -12.87
C VAL A 13 -19.49 20.45 -11.33
N LEU A 14 -18.33 20.08 -10.79
CA LEU A 14 -17.94 20.20 -9.39
C LEU A 14 -16.42 20.40 -9.31
N GLU A 15 -15.94 21.36 -8.52
CA GLU A 15 -14.53 21.55 -8.17
C GLU A 15 -14.45 21.92 -6.68
N CYS A 16 -13.60 21.22 -5.94
CA CYS A 16 -13.53 21.29 -4.49
C CYS A 16 -12.10 21.22 -4.00
N ILE A 17 -11.78 22.01 -2.98
CA ILE A 17 -10.62 21.76 -2.13
C ILE A 17 -10.90 20.46 -1.38
N SER A 18 -9.95 19.54 -1.38
CA SER A 18 -10.05 18.23 -0.73
C SER A 18 -8.90 18.00 0.25
N GLY A 19 -8.82 16.79 0.80
CA GLY A 19 -7.69 16.43 1.66
C GLY A 19 -7.69 17.18 2.99
N SER A 20 -6.49 17.46 3.51
CA SER A 20 -6.34 17.96 4.89
C SER A 20 -7.09 19.27 5.15
N LYS A 21 -7.19 20.16 4.16
CA LYS A 21 -7.90 21.44 4.27
C LYS A 21 -9.41 21.27 4.39
N ALA A 22 -10.01 20.38 3.58
CA ALA A 22 -11.44 20.06 3.70
C ALA A 22 -11.77 19.40 5.04
N TYR A 23 -10.86 18.57 5.55
CA TYR A 23 -11.01 17.91 6.86
C TYR A 23 -10.79 18.86 8.04
N GLY A 24 -10.15 20.02 7.86
CA GLY A 24 -9.70 20.89 8.95
C GLY A 24 -8.47 20.35 9.69
N LEU A 25 -7.71 19.48 9.03
CA LEU A 25 -6.49 18.83 9.54
C LEU A 25 -5.22 19.43 8.91
N ASP A 26 -5.35 20.55 8.22
CA ASP A 26 -4.25 21.23 7.59
C ASP A 26 -3.33 21.91 8.61
N THR A 27 -2.09 22.07 8.18
CA THR A 27 -1.00 22.73 8.89
C THR A 27 -0.39 23.76 7.94
N PRO A 28 0.46 24.70 8.39
CA PRO A 28 1.11 25.67 7.50
C PRO A 28 1.91 25.04 6.35
N ALA A 29 2.34 23.77 6.50
CA ALA A 29 3.05 23.01 5.48
C ALA A 29 2.13 22.12 4.60
N SER A 30 0.80 22.19 4.77
CA SER A 30 -0.14 21.38 4.00
C SER A 30 -0.26 21.88 2.57
N ASP A 31 -0.19 20.94 1.64
CA ASP A 31 -0.55 21.08 0.24
C ASP A 31 -2.05 21.37 0.05
N THR A 32 -2.43 21.72 -1.17
CA THR A 32 -3.82 21.92 -1.56
C THR A 32 -4.19 20.85 -2.58
N ASP A 33 -4.94 19.85 -2.13
CA ASP A 33 -5.55 18.89 -3.02
C ASP A 33 -6.82 19.47 -3.64
N ILE A 34 -7.04 19.27 -4.94
CA ILE A 34 -8.27 19.61 -5.64
C ILE A 34 -8.88 18.33 -6.21
N LYS A 35 -10.17 18.15 -5.95
CA LYS A 35 -10.95 17.08 -6.57
C LYS A 35 -12.20 17.65 -7.21
N GLY A 36 -12.61 17.04 -8.31
CA GLY A 36 -13.79 17.51 -9.01
C GLY A 36 -14.45 16.46 -9.88
N VAL A 37 -15.53 16.89 -10.52
CA VAL A 37 -16.31 16.10 -11.45
C VAL A 37 -16.47 16.91 -12.73
N PHE A 38 -16.28 16.25 -13.87
CA PHE A 38 -16.49 16.84 -15.18
C PHE A 38 -17.49 16.03 -15.99
N MET A 39 -18.16 16.68 -16.94
CA MET A 39 -18.98 16.02 -17.93
C MET A 39 -18.19 15.88 -19.23
N SER A 40 -18.04 14.65 -19.74
CA SER A 40 -17.40 14.47 -21.05
C SER A 40 -18.16 15.22 -22.15
N PRO A 41 -17.49 15.73 -23.19
CA PRO A 41 -18.19 16.22 -24.38
C PRO A 41 -19.04 15.12 -25.01
N LYS A 42 -20.24 15.48 -25.49
CA LYS A 42 -21.21 14.54 -26.08
C LYS A 42 -20.61 13.67 -27.17
N LYS A 43 -19.77 14.27 -28.02
CA LYS A 43 -19.04 13.59 -29.11
C LYS A 43 -18.09 12.51 -28.57
N ASP A 44 -17.34 12.80 -27.50
CA ASP A 44 -16.36 11.86 -26.95
C ASP A 44 -17.04 10.72 -26.19
N PHE A 45 -18.09 11.05 -25.43
CA PHE A 45 -18.89 10.10 -24.68
C PHE A 45 -19.56 9.06 -25.61
N TYR A 46 -20.15 9.48 -26.73
CA TYR A 46 -20.76 8.57 -27.70
C TYR A 46 -19.75 7.97 -28.69
N GLY A 47 -18.65 8.67 -28.95
CA GLY A 47 -17.64 8.33 -29.96
C GLY A 47 -16.57 7.35 -29.50
N LEU A 48 -16.77 6.65 -28.38
CA LEU A 48 -15.82 5.69 -27.79
C LEU A 48 -14.47 6.30 -27.33
N ASN A 49 -14.38 7.62 -27.16
CA ASN A 49 -13.20 8.32 -26.65
C ASN A 49 -13.36 8.68 -25.16
N TYR A 50 -13.97 7.77 -24.39
CA TYR A 50 -14.33 8.00 -23.00
C TYR A 50 -13.10 8.01 -22.09
N ILE A 51 -13.00 9.02 -21.24
CA ILE A 51 -11.93 9.17 -20.24
C ILE A 51 -12.59 9.16 -18.86
N GLU A 52 -12.29 8.16 -18.04
CA GLU A 52 -12.89 7.99 -16.70
C GLU A 52 -12.42 9.02 -15.68
N GLN A 53 -11.17 9.46 -15.81
CA GLN A 53 -10.50 10.30 -14.82
C GLN A 53 -9.33 11.02 -15.49
N ILE A 54 -9.10 12.28 -15.07
CA ILE A 54 -7.96 13.09 -15.46
C ILE A 54 -7.25 13.55 -14.17
N SER A 55 -5.93 13.43 -14.12
CA SER A 55 -5.12 13.91 -13.00
C SER A 55 -3.89 14.68 -13.49
N ASN A 56 -3.37 15.57 -12.67
CA ASN A 56 -2.05 16.14 -12.90
C ASN A 56 -0.95 15.12 -12.53
N GLU A 57 0.31 15.44 -12.84
CA GLU A 57 1.44 14.52 -12.62
C GLU A 57 1.59 14.11 -11.13
N SER A 58 1.36 15.04 -10.20
CA SER A 58 1.46 14.77 -8.77
C SER A 58 0.24 14.05 -8.17
N ASN A 59 -0.87 13.99 -8.91
CA ASN A 59 -2.19 13.54 -8.45
C ASN A 59 -2.82 14.38 -7.34
N ASP A 60 -2.35 15.62 -7.13
CA ASP A 60 -2.97 16.56 -6.20
C ASP A 60 -4.26 17.17 -6.79
N VAL A 61 -4.37 17.21 -8.13
CA VAL A 61 -5.55 17.68 -8.84
C VAL A 61 -6.15 16.53 -9.63
N VAL A 62 -7.37 16.13 -9.30
CA VAL A 62 -8.05 14.96 -9.89
C VAL A 62 -9.50 15.28 -10.24
N PHE A 63 -9.87 15.03 -11.48
CA PHE A 63 -11.25 15.13 -11.94
C PHE A 63 -11.77 13.77 -12.39
N TYR A 64 -12.94 13.40 -11.89
CA TYR A 64 -13.65 12.19 -12.30
C TYR A 64 -14.70 12.53 -13.34
N GLU A 65 -14.83 11.70 -14.36
CA GLU A 65 -15.95 11.83 -15.27
C GLU A 65 -17.25 11.52 -14.52
N PHE A 66 -18.34 12.23 -14.83
CA PHE A 66 -19.60 12.14 -14.11
C PHE A 66 -20.15 10.71 -13.95
N GLY A 67 -20.09 9.88 -14.98
CA GLY A 67 -20.43 8.46 -14.94
C GLY A 67 -19.52 7.67 -14.01
N ARG A 68 -18.21 7.91 -14.05
CA ARG A 68 -17.25 7.30 -13.10
C ARG A 68 -17.53 7.72 -11.66
N PHE A 69 -17.86 8.98 -11.44
CA PHE A 69 -18.29 9.51 -10.14
C PHE A 69 -19.54 8.80 -9.63
N MET A 70 -20.59 8.68 -10.45
CA MET A 70 -21.83 7.99 -10.10
C MET A 70 -21.64 6.48 -9.87
N GLU A 71 -20.78 5.82 -10.66
CA GLU A 71 -20.38 4.42 -10.44
C GLU A 71 -19.72 4.25 -9.07
N LEU A 72 -18.77 5.10 -8.71
CA LEU A 72 -18.07 5.02 -7.43
C LEU A 72 -18.99 5.35 -6.24
N LEU A 73 -19.99 6.22 -6.40
CA LEU A 73 -21.06 6.43 -5.42
C LEU A 73 -21.87 5.15 -5.18
N SER A 74 -22.18 4.41 -6.25
CA SER A 74 -22.89 3.11 -6.17
C SER A 74 -22.11 2.04 -5.40
N LEU A 75 -20.80 2.22 -5.29
CA LEU A 75 -19.92 1.37 -4.51
C LEU A 75 -19.68 1.88 -3.09
N ASN A 76 -20.27 3.03 -2.70
CA ASN A 76 -19.97 3.78 -1.47
C ASN A 76 -18.46 4.01 -1.27
N ASN A 77 -17.78 4.43 -2.34
CA ASN A 77 -16.36 4.76 -2.27
C ASN A 77 -16.12 5.96 -1.32
N PRO A 78 -15.26 5.85 -0.30
CA PRO A 78 -15.06 6.91 0.70
C PRO A 78 -14.65 8.25 0.08
N ASN A 79 -13.70 8.25 -0.86
CA ASN A 79 -13.21 9.48 -1.47
C ASN A 79 -14.31 10.22 -2.25
N ILE A 80 -15.23 9.49 -2.85
CA ILE A 80 -16.29 10.08 -3.68
C ILE A 80 -17.48 10.52 -2.84
N LEU A 81 -17.82 9.76 -1.78
CA LEU A 81 -18.78 10.20 -0.78
C LEU A 81 -18.29 11.48 -0.07
N GLU A 82 -17.00 11.55 0.27
CA GLU A 82 -16.36 12.74 0.81
C GLU A 82 -16.44 13.92 -0.18
N LEU A 83 -16.11 13.71 -1.46
CA LEU A 83 -16.21 14.74 -2.49
C LEU A 83 -17.64 15.29 -2.65
N LEU A 84 -18.64 14.41 -2.70
CA LEU A 84 -20.06 14.79 -2.80
C LEU A 84 -20.50 15.65 -1.60
N ASN A 85 -19.93 15.40 -0.42
CA ASN A 85 -20.29 16.06 0.84
C ASN A 85 -19.21 17.06 1.30
N THR A 86 -18.45 17.62 0.35
CA THR A 86 -17.44 18.64 0.65
C THR A 86 -18.09 19.83 1.37
N PRO A 87 -17.49 20.37 2.46
CA PRO A 87 -18.00 21.53 3.16
C PRO A 87 -18.11 22.76 2.25
N ALA A 88 -19.11 23.61 2.47
CA ALA A 88 -19.41 24.74 1.58
C ALA A 88 -18.24 25.73 1.40
N ASP A 89 -17.44 25.94 2.44
CA ASP A 89 -16.24 26.79 2.43
C ASP A 89 -15.07 26.19 1.62
N SER A 90 -15.18 24.92 1.23
CA SER A 90 -14.19 24.16 0.47
C SER A 90 -14.66 23.87 -0.97
N ILE A 91 -15.84 24.36 -1.37
CA ILE A 91 -16.35 24.25 -2.74
C ILE A 91 -15.85 25.44 -3.56
N ILE A 92 -15.16 25.17 -4.66
CA ILE A 92 -14.70 26.18 -5.63
C ILE A 92 -15.78 26.43 -6.68
N HIS A 93 -16.36 25.35 -7.21
CA HIS A 93 -17.45 25.39 -8.18
C HIS A 93 -18.42 24.23 -7.94
N LYS A 94 -19.73 24.47 -8.04
CA LYS A 94 -20.75 23.43 -8.02
C LYS A 94 -21.90 23.84 -8.93
N SER A 95 -22.12 23.06 -9.98
CA SER A 95 -23.26 23.28 -10.89
C SER A 95 -24.57 22.87 -10.21
N GLY A 96 -25.69 23.48 -10.65
CA GLY A 96 -27.03 23.14 -10.15
C GLY A 96 -27.43 21.68 -10.37
N PHE A 97 -26.82 20.99 -11.36
CA PHE A 97 -27.04 19.57 -11.59
C PHE A 97 -26.61 18.71 -10.38
N MET A 98 -25.55 19.10 -9.67
CA MET A 98 -25.04 18.37 -8.53
C MET A 98 -25.99 18.40 -7.32
N GLU A 99 -26.90 19.38 -7.25
CA GLU A 99 -27.89 19.47 -6.15
C GLU A 99 -28.97 18.38 -6.21
N GLN A 100 -29.11 17.72 -7.36
CA GLN A 100 -30.08 16.63 -7.56
C GLN A 100 -29.60 15.31 -6.95
N ILE A 101 -28.30 15.20 -6.66
CA ILE A 101 -27.67 14.01 -6.08
C ILE A 101 -27.81 14.09 -4.56
N LYS A 102 -28.61 13.18 -3.99
CA LYS A 102 -28.94 13.13 -2.58
C LYS A 102 -28.14 12.05 -1.87
N THR A 103 -27.22 12.45 -1.01
CA THR A 103 -26.34 11.56 -0.25
C THR A 103 -27.14 10.52 0.55
N GLU A 104 -28.25 10.94 1.17
CA GLU A 104 -29.14 10.08 1.96
C GLU A 104 -29.76 8.93 1.16
N ARG A 105 -29.85 9.04 -0.17
CA ARG A 105 -30.32 7.96 -1.06
C ARG A 105 -29.19 7.05 -1.56
N ILE A 106 -27.94 7.41 -1.28
CA ILE A 106 -26.73 6.69 -1.71
C ILE A 106 -26.10 5.92 -0.54
N LEU A 107 -26.16 6.46 0.68
CA LEU A 107 -25.57 5.81 1.86
C LEU A 107 -26.22 4.46 2.15
N SER A 108 -25.38 3.51 2.55
CA SER A 108 -25.78 2.15 2.88
C SER A 108 -24.81 1.54 3.89
N LYS A 109 -25.17 0.40 4.47
CA LYS A 109 -24.29 -0.38 5.36
C LYS A 109 -23.01 -0.87 4.67
N ARG A 110 -22.96 -0.84 3.33
CA ARG A 110 -21.71 -1.03 2.56
C ARG A 110 -20.59 -0.08 2.99
N CYS A 111 -20.91 1.08 3.59
CA CYS A 111 -19.92 1.99 4.16
C CYS A 111 -19.06 1.34 5.25
N GLN A 112 -19.59 0.37 6.02
CA GLN A 112 -18.82 -0.42 6.98
C GLN A 112 -17.62 -1.08 6.30
N ASP A 113 -17.90 -1.73 5.18
CA ASP A 113 -16.92 -2.45 4.40
C ASP A 113 -15.95 -1.51 3.70
N THR A 114 -16.44 -0.44 3.09
CA THR A 114 -15.58 0.44 2.30
C THR A 114 -14.71 1.32 3.18
N PHE A 115 -15.23 1.94 4.23
CA PHE A 115 -14.39 2.71 5.16
C PHE A 115 -13.50 1.78 5.99
N GLY A 116 -14.03 0.64 6.47
CA GLY A 116 -13.29 -0.35 7.25
C GLY A 116 -12.14 -1.02 6.48
N LYS A 117 -12.37 -1.51 5.25
CA LYS A 117 -11.30 -2.10 4.41
C LYS A 117 -10.19 -1.10 4.13
N PHE A 118 -10.55 0.17 3.87
CA PHE A 118 -9.56 1.23 3.70
C PHE A 118 -8.76 1.46 5.00
N ALA A 119 -9.42 1.55 6.16
CA ALA A 119 -8.75 1.68 7.45
C ALA A 119 -7.76 0.52 7.74
N ILE A 120 -8.18 -0.73 7.49
CA ILE A 120 -7.33 -1.92 7.63
C ILE A 120 -6.13 -1.87 6.67
N SER A 121 -6.34 -1.40 5.44
CA SER A 121 -5.24 -1.25 4.47
C SER A 121 -4.18 -0.26 4.96
N GLN A 122 -4.60 0.81 5.64
CA GLN A 122 -3.70 1.82 6.21
C GLN A 122 -2.90 1.27 7.39
N ILE A 123 -3.52 0.45 8.26
CA ILE A 123 -2.81 -0.27 9.33
C ILE A 123 -1.75 -1.21 8.73
N LYS A 124 -2.10 -1.98 7.69
CA LYS A 124 -1.14 -2.87 7.01
C LYS A 124 0.04 -2.10 6.42
N LYS A 125 -0.21 -0.94 5.80
CA LYS A 125 0.85 -0.05 5.29
C LYS A 125 1.75 0.48 6.42
N ALA A 126 1.16 0.96 7.52
CA ALA A 126 1.91 1.43 8.68
C ALA A 126 2.78 0.31 9.29
N LYS A 127 2.25 -0.90 9.43
CA LYS A 127 2.99 -2.09 9.90
C LYS A 127 4.15 -2.45 8.96
N GLY A 128 3.90 -2.46 7.65
CA GLY A 128 4.90 -2.74 6.64
C GLY A 128 6.05 -1.74 6.66
N LEU A 129 5.73 -0.44 6.81
CA LEU A 129 6.74 0.60 6.97
C LEU A 129 7.54 0.42 8.26
N LYS A 130 6.87 0.22 9.42
CA LYS A 130 7.56 -0.04 10.70
C LYS A 130 8.57 -1.18 10.58
N LYS A 131 8.18 -2.30 9.94
CA LYS A 131 9.08 -3.44 9.68
C LYS A 131 10.33 -3.03 8.89
N LYS A 132 10.18 -2.23 7.83
CA LYS A 132 11.31 -1.75 7.00
C LYS A 132 12.22 -0.80 7.79
N ILE A 133 11.65 0.06 8.63
CA ILE A 133 12.44 1.02 9.44
C ILE A 133 13.26 0.30 10.51
N VAL A 134 12.65 -0.64 11.24
CA VAL A 134 13.32 -1.33 12.37
C VAL A 134 14.20 -2.51 11.94
N ASN A 135 14.05 -3.00 10.71
CA ASN A 135 14.89 -4.06 10.13
C ASN A 135 15.53 -3.58 8.81
N PRO A 136 16.52 -2.68 8.86
CA PRO A 136 17.19 -2.23 7.66
C PRO A 136 17.97 -3.37 7.00
N ILE A 137 17.92 -3.44 5.66
CA ILE A 137 18.71 -4.37 4.86
C ILE A 137 19.95 -3.66 4.33
N ASP A 138 21.11 -4.32 4.43
CA ASP A 138 22.40 -3.81 3.94
C ASP A 138 22.35 -3.52 2.42
N LYS A 139 23.15 -2.55 1.96
CA LYS A 139 23.38 -2.25 0.53
C LYS A 139 24.13 -3.41 -0.15
N LYS A 140 24.97 -4.12 0.58
CA LYS A 140 25.65 -5.30 0.05
C LYS A 140 24.68 -6.47 0.05
N ARG A 141 24.28 -6.91 -1.14
CA ARG A 141 23.41 -8.07 -1.31
C ARG A 141 24.15 -9.36 -0.89
N LYS A 142 23.54 -10.15 -0.01
CA LYS A 142 23.97 -11.52 0.29
C LYS A 142 23.89 -12.42 -0.95
N SER A 143 24.85 -13.33 -1.03
CA SER A 143 25.00 -14.36 -2.06
C SER A 143 24.35 -15.69 -1.61
N PRO A 144 24.25 -16.70 -2.49
CA PRO A 144 23.86 -18.05 -2.08
C PRO A 144 24.76 -18.64 -0.97
N LEU A 145 26.05 -18.28 -0.94
CA LEU A 145 27.00 -18.77 0.06
C LEU A 145 26.59 -18.42 1.50
N ASP A 146 25.95 -17.25 1.68
CA ASP A 146 25.46 -16.77 2.98
C ASP A 146 24.29 -17.61 3.53
N PHE A 147 23.74 -18.51 2.69
CA PHE A 147 22.63 -19.41 3.00
C PHE A 147 23.08 -20.88 2.97
N CYS A 148 24.39 -21.14 2.89
CA CYS A 148 24.98 -22.46 2.95
C CYS A 148 25.52 -22.77 4.36
N PHE A 149 25.22 -23.97 4.85
CA PHE A 149 25.64 -24.46 6.16
C PHE A 149 26.27 -25.84 6.02
N VAL A 150 27.32 -26.11 6.79
CA VAL A 150 28.06 -27.37 6.76
C VAL A 150 27.83 -28.12 8.08
N ASN A 151 27.60 -29.42 8.01
CA ASN A 151 27.44 -30.24 9.22
C ASN A 151 28.73 -30.22 10.05
N HIS A 152 28.60 -29.98 11.36
CA HIS A 152 29.74 -29.94 12.27
C HIS A 152 29.35 -30.40 13.67
N LYS A 153 30.00 -31.47 14.15
CA LYS A 153 29.68 -32.14 15.43
C LYS A 153 28.17 -32.46 15.52
N ALA A 154 27.50 -32.04 16.60
CA ALA A 154 26.08 -32.23 16.82
C ALA A 154 25.19 -31.14 16.17
N GLY A 155 25.74 -30.28 15.30
CA GLY A 155 25.01 -29.18 14.68
C GLY A 155 25.57 -28.80 13.30
N SER A 156 25.56 -27.50 13.00
CA SER A 156 26.10 -26.95 11.76
C SER A 156 26.82 -25.61 11.99
N VAL A 157 27.68 -25.25 11.05
CA VAL A 157 28.36 -23.95 10.95
C VAL A 157 28.06 -23.30 9.61
N SER A 158 28.23 -21.99 9.47
CA SER A 158 28.12 -21.34 8.16
C SER A 158 29.24 -21.82 7.23
N LEU A 159 28.97 -21.84 5.93
CA LEU A 159 29.98 -22.21 4.93
C LEU A 159 31.23 -21.33 5.04
N ALA A 160 31.07 -20.01 5.24
CA ALA A 160 32.19 -19.10 5.37
C ALA A 160 33.13 -19.49 6.53
N VAL A 161 32.57 -19.81 7.70
CA VAL A 161 33.34 -20.25 8.88
C VAL A 161 34.02 -21.60 8.62
N PHE A 162 33.32 -22.52 7.95
CA PHE A 162 33.90 -23.82 7.60
C PHE A 162 35.09 -23.68 6.64
N LEU A 163 34.96 -22.86 5.60
CA LEU A 163 36.03 -22.63 4.62
C LEU A 163 37.23 -21.95 5.27
N GLU A 164 37.00 -20.91 6.07
CA GLU A 164 38.06 -20.19 6.79
C GLU A 164 38.82 -21.11 7.76
N ALA A 165 38.10 -21.90 8.57
CA ALA A 165 38.71 -22.80 9.54
C ALA A 165 39.58 -23.90 8.91
N ASN A 166 39.33 -24.24 7.64
CA ASN A 166 40.08 -25.26 6.89
C ASN A 166 41.03 -24.66 5.83
N GLY A 167 41.15 -23.32 5.75
CA GLY A 167 41.99 -22.65 4.75
C GLY A 167 41.58 -22.94 3.30
N MET A 168 40.28 -23.12 3.06
CA MET A 168 39.71 -23.50 1.77
C MET A 168 39.06 -22.30 1.07
N GLU A 169 39.04 -22.30 -0.26
CA GLU A 169 38.32 -21.31 -1.05
C GLU A 169 37.11 -21.92 -1.77
N GLN A 170 36.01 -21.18 -1.84
CA GLN A 170 34.76 -21.68 -2.43
C GLN A 170 34.90 -22.10 -3.91
N LYS A 171 35.88 -21.53 -4.63
CA LYS A 171 36.16 -21.80 -6.04
C LYS A 171 36.77 -23.19 -6.25
N ASP A 172 37.42 -23.72 -5.22
CA ASP A 172 38.09 -25.02 -5.19
C ASP A 172 37.19 -26.12 -4.60
N CYS A 173 35.93 -25.77 -4.31
CA CYS A 173 34.94 -26.69 -3.77
C CYS A 173 34.02 -27.24 -4.87
N GLY A 174 33.65 -28.51 -4.72
CA GLY A 174 32.74 -29.22 -5.61
C GLY A 174 31.50 -29.68 -4.86
N LEU A 175 30.33 -29.59 -5.51
CA LEU A 175 29.05 -30.04 -4.93
C LEU A 175 28.42 -31.14 -5.78
N VAL A 176 27.94 -32.18 -5.11
CA VAL A 176 27.12 -33.26 -5.70
C VAL A 176 25.83 -33.38 -4.90
N LYS A 177 24.69 -33.55 -5.58
CA LYS A 177 23.41 -33.80 -4.90
C LYS A 177 23.47 -35.12 -4.13
N ILE A 178 23.03 -35.11 -2.87
CA ILE A 178 22.83 -36.34 -2.11
C ILE A 178 21.42 -36.87 -2.42
N PRO A 179 21.28 -38.11 -2.95
CA PRO A 179 19.97 -38.69 -3.22
C PRO A 179 19.07 -38.69 -1.97
N ASN A 180 17.79 -38.40 -2.15
CA ASN A 180 16.77 -38.37 -1.11
C ASN A 180 16.94 -37.30 -0.01
N MET A 181 17.92 -36.40 -0.14
CA MET A 181 18.11 -35.28 0.80
C MET A 181 17.96 -33.95 0.05
N GLN A 182 16.78 -33.33 0.19
CA GLN A 182 16.48 -32.06 -0.49
C GLN A 182 17.41 -30.95 -0.01
N ASP A 183 17.97 -30.20 -0.96
CA ASP A 183 18.90 -29.09 -0.75
C ASP A 183 20.15 -29.45 0.08
N VAL A 184 20.49 -30.74 0.13
CA VAL A 184 21.73 -31.26 0.74
C VAL A 184 22.66 -31.79 -0.34
N TYR A 185 23.94 -31.46 -0.19
CA TYR A 185 24.98 -31.72 -1.15
C TYR A 185 26.20 -32.31 -0.46
N GLY A 186 26.86 -33.27 -1.10
CA GLY A 186 28.20 -33.69 -0.74
C GLY A 186 29.16 -32.60 -1.14
N LEU A 187 29.95 -32.12 -0.17
CA LEU A 187 30.99 -31.12 -0.37
C LEU A 187 32.32 -31.83 -0.55
N TYR A 188 33.03 -31.44 -1.61
CA TYR A 188 34.37 -31.90 -1.99
C TYR A 188 35.28 -30.67 -2.10
N HIS A 189 36.59 -30.85 -1.94
CA HIS A 189 37.57 -29.78 -2.10
C HIS A 189 38.85 -30.31 -2.74
N HIS A 190 39.34 -29.62 -3.77
CA HIS A 190 40.59 -29.96 -4.45
C HIS A 190 41.24 -28.71 -5.04
N THR A 191 42.54 -28.53 -4.81
CA THR A 191 43.25 -27.27 -5.13
C THR A 191 43.59 -27.08 -6.61
N ASP A 192 43.46 -28.12 -7.45
CA ASP A 192 43.84 -28.06 -8.87
C ASP A 192 42.74 -27.48 -9.78
N HIS A 193 41.79 -26.70 -9.24
CA HIS A 193 40.66 -26.08 -9.95
C HIS A 193 39.82 -27.05 -10.82
N LEU A 194 39.70 -28.32 -10.41
CA LEU A 194 38.91 -29.33 -11.13
C LEU A 194 37.39 -29.14 -10.99
N TYR A 195 36.97 -28.31 -10.03
CA TYR A 195 35.56 -28.13 -9.67
C TYR A 195 35.01 -26.79 -10.17
N ALA A 196 33.68 -26.72 -10.26
CA ALA A 196 32.98 -25.53 -10.75
C ALA A 196 32.83 -24.42 -9.69
N GLY A 197 33.36 -24.63 -8.49
CA GLY A 197 33.08 -23.83 -7.29
C GLY A 197 31.67 -24.04 -6.76
N ILE A 198 31.40 -23.48 -5.57
CA ILE A 198 30.05 -23.48 -4.97
C ILE A 198 29.16 -22.44 -5.68
N ILE A 199 29.71 -21.30 -6.07
CA ILE A 199 29.09 -20.33 -6.98
C ILE A 199 30.04 -19.99 -8.13
N LYS A 200 29.47 -19.69 -9.30
CA LYS A 200 30.24 -19.38 -10.51
C LYS A 200 30.74 -17.93 -10.56
N SER A 201 30.03 -17.02 -9.91
CA SER A 201 30.37 -15.59 -9.88
C SER A 201 29.58 -14.89 -8.77
N ASP A 202 29.95 -13.66 -8.44
CA ASP A 202 29.22 -12.82 -7.48
C ASP A 202 27.78 -12.48 -7.90
N ARG A 203 27.42 -12.72 -9.17
CA ARG A 203 26.06 -12.53 -9.71
C ARG A 203 25.20 -13.80 -9.64
N SER A 204 25.74 -14.91 -9.16
CA SER A 204 25.02 -16.18 -9.08
C SER A 204 23.82 -16.10 -8.14
N ASN A 205 22.69 -16.64 -8.58
CA ASN A 205 21.46 -16.76 -7.78
C ASN A 205 21.18 -18.19 -7.31
N ASP A 206 22.11 -19.10 -7.57
CA ASP A 206 22.03 -20.49 -7.13
C ASP A 206 23.44 -21.05 -6.99
N ILE A 207 23.55 -22.18 -6.31
CA ILE A 207 24.81 -22.94 -6.20
C ILE A 207 25.10 -23.72 -7.48
N SER A 208 26.36 -24.06 -7.71
CA SER A 208 26.82 -24.85 -8.86
C SER A 208 27.16 -26.27 -8.44
N LEU A 209 26.80 -27.23 -9.29
CA LEU A 209 27.24 -28.61 -9.15
C LEU A 209 28.56 -28.83 -9.90
N SER A 210 29.33 -29.81 -9.45
CA SER A 210 30.59 -30.20 -10.07
C SER A 210 30.56 -31.67 -10.51
N SER A 211 31.30 -31.98 -11.58
CA SER A 211 31.60 -33.35 -11.95
C SER A 211 32.78 -33.83 -11.11
N ILE A 212 32.53 -34.72 -10.15
CA ILE A 212 33.56 -35.21 -9.23
C ILE A 212 34.20 -36.49 -9.80
N PRO A 213 35.54 -36.53 -9.98
CA PRO A 213 36.25 -37.74 -10.38
C PRO A 213 36.00 -38.93 -9.44
N LYS A 214 36.14 -40.15 -9.98
CA LYS A 214 36.05 -41.36 -9.14
C LYS A 214 37.23 -41.43 -8.18
N GLY A 215 36.95 -41.72 -6.91
CA GLY A 215 37.97 -41.88 -5.86
C GLY A 215 38.15 -40.65 -4.96
N GLU A 216 37.49 -39.53 -5.28
CA GLU A 216 37.49 -38.33 -4.43
C GLU A 216 36.68 -38.55 -3.15
N GLU A 217 37.22 -38.09 -2.02
CA GLU A 217 36.56 -38.20 -0.73
C GLU A 217 35.69 -36.98 -0.42
N GLN A 218 34.47 -37.26 0.05
CA GLN A 218 33.57 -36.21 0.50
C GLN A 218 34.06 -35.67 1.85
N ILE A 219 34.28 -34.35 1.93
CA ILE A 219 34.78 -33.70 3.14
C ILE A 219 33.66 -33.34 4.13
N ALA A 220 32.45 -33.07 3.64
CA ALA A 220 31.31 -32.75 4.48
C ALA A 220 29.96 -32.85 3.73
N LEU A 221 28.86 -32.71 4.47
CA LEU A 221 27.53 -32.41 3.93
C LEU A 221 27.27 -30.90 4.03
N LEU A 222 26.85 -30.32 2.92
CA LEU A 222 26.43 -28.93 2.80
C LEU A 222 24.91 -28.88 2.62
N TYR A 223 24.23 -28.12 3.48
CA TYR A 223 22.84 -27.74 3.30
C TYR A 223 22.76 -26.32 2.73
N TYR A 224 21.99 -26.14 1.67
CA TYR A 224 21.70 -24.82 1.10
C TYR A 224 20.25 -24.43 1.41
N ASN A 225 20.05 -23.39 2.21
CA ASN A 225 18.71 -22.86 2.49
C ASN A 225 18.17 -22.07 1.28
N ARG A 226 17.81 -22.78 0.21
CA ARG A 226 17.34 -22.22 -1.06
C ARG A 226 16.09 -21.35 -0.88
N ASN A 227 15.15 -21.80 -0.04
CA ASN A 227 13.93 -21.06 0.27
C ASN A 227 14.23 -19.77 1.06
N GLY A 228 15.17 -19.82 2.00
CA GLY A 228 15.66 -18.66 2.72
C GLY A 228 16.30 -17.63 1.79
N TYR A 229 17.18 -18.07 0.88
CA TYR A 229 17.81 -17.19 -0.10
C TYR A 229 16.78 -16.54 -1.05
N SER A 230 15.82 -17.33 -1.54
CA SER A 230 14.74 -16.82 -2.40
C SER A 230 13.89 -15.77 -1.68
N THR A 231 13.52 -16.03 -0.43
CA THR A 231 12.77 -15.08 0.42
C THR A 231 13.57 -13.80 0.65
N TYR A 232 14.86 -13.93 0.97
CA TYR A 232 15.76 -12.79 1.12
C TYR A 232 15.88 -11.96 -0.17
N CYS A 233 15.98 -12.59 -1.34
CA CYS A 233 16.06 -11.87 -2.60
C CYS A 233 14.81 -11.04 -2.89
N LYS A 234 13.64 -11.57 -2.52
CA LYS A 234 12.37 -10.84 -2.60
C LYS A 234 12.37 -9.64 -1.64
N ASP A 235 12.68 -9.88 -0.37
CA ASP A 235 12.68 -8.83 0.66
C ASP A 235 13.72 -7.74 0.36
N TYR A 236 14.92 -8.10 -0.11
CA TYR A 236 15.97 -7.18 -0.53
C TYR A 236 15.48 -6.25 -1.64
N ARG A 237 14.86 -6.80 -2.68
CA ARG A 237 14.32 -6.03 -3.81
C ARG A 237 13.23 -5.07 -3.34
N GLU A 238 12.24 -5.56 -2.60
CA GLU A 238 11.12 -4.76 -2.09
C GLU A 238 11.57 -3.65 -1.11
N TYR A 239 12.65 -3.90 -0.37
CA TYR A 239 13.25 -2.90 0.52
C TYR A 239 13.94 -1.81 -0.28
N TRP A 240 14.81 -2.16 -1.22
CA TRP A 240 15.59 -1.19 -2.00
C TRP A 240 14.75 -0.41 -3.01
N GLU A 241 13.72 -1.02 -3.61
CA GLU A 241 12.69 -0.31 -4.39
C GLU A 241 11.96 0.73 -3.52
N TRP A 242 11.60 0.37 -2.29
CA TRP A 242 11.01 1.34 -1.36
C TRP A 242 12.00 2.45 -0.98
N VAL A 243 13.27 2.13 -0.74
CA VAL A 243 14.29 3.17 -0.47
C VAL A 243 14.42 4.14 -1.64
N GLN A 244 14.35 3.66 -2.89
CA GLN A 244 14.45 4.47 -4.10
C GLN A 244 13.23 5.38 -4.31
N HIS A 245 12.02 4.90 -4.00
CA HIS A 245 10.77 5.59 -4.30
C HIS A 245 10.06 6.21 -3.09
N ARG A 246 10.61 6.11 -1.88
CA ARG A 246 9.97 6.69 -0.69
C ARG A 246 9.91 8.21 -0.79
N ASN A 247 8.86 8.77 -0.20
CA ASN A 247 8.80 10.19 0.09
C ASN A 247 9.73 10.49 1.28
N GLU A 248 10.80 11.25 1.04
CA GLU A 248 11.84 11.50 2.03
C GLU A 248 11.33 12.35 3.21
N ASP A 249 10.53 13.39 2.95
CA ASP A 249 9.96 14.25 4.01
C ASP A 249 9.10 13.45 4.98
N ARG A 250 8.26 12.55 4.44
CA ARG A 250 7.42 11.64 5.23
C ARG A 250 8.26 10.67 6.06
N TYR A 251 9.37 10.18 5.50
CA TYR A 251 10.29 9.30 6.22
C TYR A 251 11.04 10.04 7.34
N GLN A 252 11.50 11.27 7.08
CA GLN A 252 12.15 12.10 8.08
C GLN A 252 11.20 12.47 9.21
N ASN A 253 9.94 12.80 8.90
CA ASN A 253 8.91 13.01 9.92
C ASN A 253 8.71 11.75 10.79
N THR A 254 8.66 10.57 10.15
CA THR A 254 8.53 9.29 10.86
C THR A 254 9.70 9.03 11.82
N LYS A 255 10.91 9.43 11.41
CA LYS A 255 12.11 9.36 12.25
C LYS A 255 12.11 10.40 13.36
N SER A 256 11.69 11.63 13.07
CA SER A 256 11.80 12.76 14.01
C SER A 256 10.91 12.58 15.23
N HIS A 257 9.73 11.96 15.09
CA HIS A 257 8.89 11.64 16.24
C HIS A 257 9.31 10.35 16.97
N GLY A 258 10.32 9.61 16.47
CA GLY A 258 10.97 8.49 17.17
C GLY A 258 10.15 7.19 17.30
N LYS A 259 8.91 7.15 16.82
CA LYS A 259 8.01 5.99 17.01
C LYS A 259 8.09 4.93 15.90
N ASN A 260 8.80 5.22 14.80
CA ASN A 260 9.07 4.29 13.69
C ASN A 260 7.81 3.73 13.00
N TYR A 261 6.66 4.41 13.06
CA TYR A 261 5.43 4.05 12.33
C TYR A 261 4.93 5.22 11.49
N ASP A 262 4.16 4.92 10.45
CA ASP A 262 3.60 5.95 9.57
C ASP A 262 2.44 6.71 10.25
N ALA A 263 2.75 7.84 10.91
CA ALA A 263 1.79 8.65 11.65
C ALA A 263 0.65 9.18 10.77
N LYS A 264 0.93 9.51 9.50
CA LYS A 264 -0.09 9.96 8.54
C LYS A 264 -1.08 8.84 8.23
N ASN A 265 -0.60 7.62 7.94
CA ASN A 265 -1.50 6.48 7.68
C ASN A 265 -2.32 6.12 8.92
N MET A 266 -1.72 6.16 10.11
CA MET A 266 -2.47 5.89 11.35
C MET A 266 -3.54 6.94 11.60
N MET A 267 -3.26 8.23 11.43
CA MET A 267 -4.27 9.29 11.50
C MET A 267 -5.41 9.03 10.49
N HIS A 268 -5.10 8.65 9.25
CA HIS A 268 -6.11 8.30 8.26
C HIS A 268 -6.96 7.08 8.66
N THR A 269 -6.36 6.06 9.31
CA THR A 269 -7.10 4.91 9.85
C THR A 269 -8.18 5.38 10.83
N PHE A 270 -7.83 6.19 11.83
CA PHE A 270 -8.79 6.67 12.82
C PHE A 270 -9.85 7.58 12.21
N ARG A 271 -9.46 8.49 11.31
CA ARG A 271 -10.41 9.32 10.57
C ARG A 271 -11.46 8.47 9.86
N LEU A 272 -11.05 7.43 9.15
CA LEU A 272 -11.97 6.55 8.41
C LEU A 272 -12.87 5.74 9.35
N LEU A 273 -12.35 5.22 10.46
CA LEU A 273 -13.14 4.48 11.45
C LEU A 273 -14.18 5.38 12.13
N ASN A 274 -13.77 6.59 12.55
CA ASN A 274 -14.66 7.56 13.18
C ASN A 274 -15.75 8.02 12.21
N MET A 275 -15.39 8.32 10.96
CA MET A 275 -16.36 8.62 9.91
C MET A 275 -17.34 7.47 9.66
N ALA A 276 -16.87 6.22 9.64
CA ALA A 276 -17.74 5.07 9.46
C ALA A 276 -18.76 4.92 10.60
N ILE A 277 -18.33 5.13 11.85
CA ILE A 277 -19.21 5.14 13.03
C ILE A 277 -20.24 6.27 12.93
N GLU A 278 -19.82 7.47 12.51
CA GLU A 278 -20.71 8.62 12.30
C GLU A 278 -21.74 8.34 11.21
N ILE A 279 -21.34 7.77 10.07
CA ILE A 279 -22.26 7.37 8.99
C ILE A 279 -23.33 6.43 9.54
N ALA A 280 -22.94 5.40 10.30
CA ALA A 280 -23.88 4.43 10.84
C ALA A 280 -24.89 5.05 11.82
N ARG A 281 -24.45 6.02 12.63
CA ARG A 281 -25.27 6.66 13.69
C ARG A 281 -26.09 7.85 13.18
N GLN A 282 -25.51 8.67 12.32
CA GLN A 282 -26.04 9.98 11.91
C GLN A 282 -26.56 9.98 10.47
N LYS A 283 -26.21 8.97 9.66
CA LYS A 283 -26.60 8.84 8.25
C LYS A 283 -26.14 10.01 7.38
N GLN A 284 -24.98 10.57 7.72
CA GLN A 284 -24.37 11.72 7.04
C GLN A 284 -22.86 11.50 6.90
N ILE A 285 -22.25 12.22 5.96
CA ILE A 285 -20.80 12.22 5.74
C ILE A 285 -20.24 13.52 6.33
N ASN A 286 -19.55 13.42 7.47
CA ASN A 286 -18.91 14.57 8.10
C ASN A 286 -17.46 14.69 7.63
N VAL A 287 -17.25 15.48 6.57
CA VAL A 287 -15.92 15.71 6.01
C VAL A 287 -15.06 16.54 6.96
N ARG A 288 -15.60 17.66 7.47
CA ARG A 288 -14.94 18.47 8.50
C ARG A 288 -14.87 17.67 9.80
N ARG A 289 -13.67 17.54 10.37
CA ARG A 289 -13.42 16.66 11.52
C ARG A 289 -13.52 17.41 12.84
N GLU A 290 -14.38 16.92 13.74
CA GLU A 290 -14.48 17.42 15.12
C GLU A 290 -13.39 16.84 16.03
N ASP A 291 -12.88 15.65 15.70
CA ASP A 291 -11.80 14.95 16.40
C ASP A 291 -10.39 15.44 16.02
N ARG A 292 -10.27 16.72 15.67
CA ARG A 292 -9.04 17.35 15.12
C ARG A 292 -7.83 17.13 16.02
N ASP A 293 -7.94 17.44 17.31
CA ASP A 293 -6.79 17.41 18.23
C ASP A 293 -6.27 15.97 18.42
N PHE A 294 -7.17 15.00 18.49
CA PHE A 294 -6.81 13.58 18.53
C PHE A 294 -6.06 13.15 17.26
N LEU A 295 -6.62 13.47 16.09
CA LEU A 295 -6.02 13.12 14.80
C LEU A 295 -4.64 13.77 14.60
N LEU A 296 -4.48 15.04 14.98
CA LEU A 296 -3.18 15.72 14.93
C LEU A 296 -2.22 15.22 16.01
N GLY A 297 -2.71 14.81 17.18
CA GLY A 297 -1.92 14.11 18.19
C GLY A 297 -1.26 12.85 17.62
N ILE A 298 -2.03 12.01 16.91
CA ILE A 298 -1.48 10.85 16.18
C ILE A 298 -0.43 11.27 15.17
N LYS A 299 -0.74 12.28 14.34
CA LYS A 299 0.17 12.77 13.28
C LYS A 299 1.49 13.32 13.84
N SER A 300 1.46 13.90 15.04
CA SER A 300 2.63 14.43 15.74
C SER A 300 3.44 13.38 16.51
N GLY A 301 2.94 12.14 16.61
CA GLY A 301 3.61 11.04 17.31
C GLY A 301 3.39 11.04 18.83
N ALA A 302 2.27 11.60 19.32
CA ALA A 302 1.91 11.61 20.73
C ALA A 302 1.58 10.23 21.31
N TYR A 303 1.38 9.22 20.46
CA TYR A 303 0.93 7.88 20.83
C TYR A 303 1.97 6.82 20.46
N GLU A 304 1.97 5.70 21.18
CA GLU A 304 2.73 4.53 20.78
C GLU A 304 2.00 3.72 19.70
N TYR A 305 2.76 3.02 18.86
CA TYR A 305 2.15 2.22 17.79
C TYR A 305 1.23 1.12 18.35
N GLU A 306 1.70 0.43 19.40
CA GLU A 306 0.98 -0.65 20.05
C GLU A 306 -0.33 -0.15 20.70
N GLU A 307 -0.31 1.06 21.28
CA GLU A 307 -1.49 1.73 21.80
C GLU A 307 -2.51 2.02 20.69
N LEU A 308 -2.06 2.59 19.56
CA LEU A 308 -2.92 2.86 18.42
C LEU A 308 -3.53 1.60 17.81
N LEU A 309 -2.85 0.45 17.86
CA LEU A 309 -3.41 -0.82 17.40
C LEU A 309 -4.55 -1.31 18.30
N LEU A 310 -4.44 -1.12 19.62
CA LEU A 310 -5.50 -1.46 20.56
C LEU A 310 -6.73 -0.55 20.33
N LEU A 311 -6.51 0.76 20.29
CA LEU A 311 -7.57 1.75 20.02
C LEU A 311 -8.26 1.53 18.66
N ALA A 312 -7.49 1.19 17.61
CA ALA A 312 -8.07 0.90 16.30
C ALA A 312 -8.95 -0.36 16.32
N LYS A 313 -8.58 -1.37 17.11
CA LYS A 313 -9.40 -2.58 17.28
C LYS A 313 -10.70 -2.28 18.02
N GLU A 314 -10.65 -1.48 19.08
CA GLU A 314 -11.84 -1.01 19.80
C GLU A 314 -12.78 -0.23 18.86
N LYS A 315 -12.24 0.69 18.06
CA LYS A 315 -13.01 1.45 17.07
C LYS A 315 -13.59 0.57 15.97
N GLN A 316 -12.90 -0.48 15.56
CA GLN A 316 -13.45 -1.45 14.61
C GLN A 316 -14.67 -2.16 15.21
N THR A 317 -14.59 -2.62 16.46
CA THR A 317 -15.73 -3.24 17.14
C THR A 317 -16.89 -2.25 17.33
N GLU A 318 -16.60 -1.00 17.69
CA GLU A 318 -17.62 0.06 17.78
C GLU A 318 -18.31 0.30 16.43
N MET A 319 -17.54 0.35 15.34
CA MET A 319 -18.06 0.49 13.98
C MET A 319 -19.00 -0.67 13.62
N GLU A 320 -18.58 -1.92 13.85
CA GLU A 320 -19.39 -3.11 13.59
C GLU A 320 -20.72 -3.07 14.36
N GLN A 321 -20.69 -2.68 15.64
CA GLN A 321 -21.89 -2.52 16.46
C GLN A 321 -22.79 -1.38 15.96
N ALA A 322 -22.21 -0.25 15.56
CA ALA A 322 -22.96 0.90 15.05
C ALA A 322 -23.71 0.55 13.75
N PHE A 323 -23.08 -0.15 12.82
CA PHE A 323 -23.74 -0.60 11.58
C PHE A 323 -24.77 -1.69 11.81
N ALA A 324 -24.55 -2.59 12.78
CA ALA A 324 -25.54 -3.60 13.17
C ALA A 324 -26.83 -2.96 13.72
N ALA A 325 -26.70 -1.85 14.46
CA ALA A 325 -27.84 -1.09 14.98
C ALA A 325 -28.44 -0.08 13.99
N SER A 326 -27.79 0.15 12.84
CA SER A 326 -28.22 1.14 11.84
C SER A 326 -29.38 0.60 10.99
N ASP A 327 -30.29 1.50 10.62
CA ASP A 327 -31.40 1.27 9.67
C ASP A 327 -31.06 1.73 8.24
N LEU A 328 -29.79 2.06 7.96
CA LEU A 328 -29.32 2.24 6.59
C LEU A 328 -29.62 0.99 5.75
N PRO A 329 -29.93 1.16 4.45
CA PRO A 329 -30.12 0.01 3.57
C PRO A 329 -28.83 -0.80 3.45
N GLU A 330 -28.93 -2.09 3.13
CA GLU A 330 -27.74 -2.96 2.98
C GLU A 330 -26.85 -2.51 1.80
N HIS A 331 -27.46 -2.01 0.74
CA HIS A 331 -26.79 -1.54 -0.48
C HIS A 331 -27.36 -0.21 -0.97
N PRO A 332 -26.59 0.58 -1.73
CA PRO A 332 -27.08 1.82 -2.34
C PRO A 332 -28.24 1.55 -3.31
N ASP A 333 -29.16 2.51 -3.44
CA ASP A 333 -30.26 2.44 -4.42
C ASP A 333 -29.70 2.59 -5.85
N LEU A 334 -29.39 1.45 -6.48
CA LEU A 334 -28.82 1.43 -7.82
C LEU A 334 -29.78 1.95 -8.89
N ARG A 335 -31.10 1.91 -8.63
CA ARG A 335 -32.09 2.45 -9.56
C ARG A 335 -32.02 3.97 -9.54
N TYR A 336 -32.08 4.56 -8.35
CA TYR A 336 -31.90 5.99 -8.15
C TYR A 336 -30.62 6.50 -8.81
N ILE A 337 -29.48 5.85 -8.55
CA ILE A 337 -28.19 6.27 -9.11
C ILE A 337 -28.22 6.25 -10.64
N ARG A 338 -28.77 5.20 -11.27
CA ARG A 338 -28.85 5.08 -12.74
C ARG A 338 -29.79 6.12 -13.34
N GLU A 339 -30.96 6.31 -12.76
CA GLU A 339 -31.97 7.28 -13.22
C GLU A 339 -31.42 8.70 -13.11
N THR A 340 -30.88 9.10 -11.94
CA THR A 340 -30.24 10.41 -11.74
C THR A 340 -29.05 10.62 -12.66
N THR A 341 -28.25 9.57 -12.94
CA THR A 341 -27.14 9.68 -13.91
C THR A 341 -27.67 9.99 -15.32
N TYR A 342 -28.73 9.29 -15.75
CA TYR A 342 -29.34 9.53 -17.06
C TYR A 342 -29.96 10.92 -17.15
N GLU A 343 -30.76 11.31 -16.17
CA GLU A 343 -31.47 12.59 -16.13
C GLU A 343 -30.49 13.76 -16.20
N ILE A 344 -29.45 13.76 -15.35
CA ILE A 344 -28.44 14.82 -15.33
C ILE A 344 -27.71 14.91 -16.67
N ARG A 345 -27.31 13.78 -17.26
CA ARG A 345 -26.68 13.78 -18.60
C ARG A 345 -27.63 14.31 -19.68
N ASN A 346 -28.90 13.93 -19.62
CA ASN A 346 -29.91 14.37 -20.58
C ASN A 346 -30.23 15.87 -20.46
N MET A 347 -30.11 16.46 -19.27
CA MET A 347 -30.23 17.91 -19.09
C MET A 347 -28.97 18.66 -19.51
N TYR A 348 -27.79 18.05 -19.38
CA TYR A 348 -26.53 18.67 -19.75
C TYR A 348 -26.30 18.72 -21.27
N TYR A 349 -26.68 17.66 -21.99
CA TYR A 349 -26.47 17.48 -23.44
C TYR A 349 -27.64 17.90 -24.31
#